data_AF-A0A6A3HQT5-F1
#
_entry.id   AF-A0A6A3HQT5-F1
#
_cell.length_a   1.000
_cell.length_b   1.000
_cell.length_c   1.000
_cell.angle_alpha   90.00
_cell.angle_beta   90.00
_cell.angle_gamma   90.00
#
_symmetry.space_group_name_H-M   'P 1'
#
loop_
_entity.id
_entity.type
_entity.pdbx_description
1 polymer ?
#
loop_
_entity_poly.entity_id
_entity_poly.type
_entity_poly.pdbx_seq_one_letter_code
_entity_poly.pdbx_strand_id
1 'polypeptide(L)'
;MGMVIEILATLKKVDNVEDITVILCVDGLHHLVNDGTKTCDFNRVMSTICGFLSSSRAFAVCVCSATAQTPVDLALSVSPQKRVYLSPPALCGEEVLKPRTRLEKLLVDDMGGHGRALETLGNMLRQYTKDELEQTDPVRVLGQVCNELQNQYGKMLSSPFFRDAATRRAVLAAILSHRRYGVFDCVVPDMTVDQLRSFGMFRLTRDGTLECAFVIFLMLLRTLPETSDDVANFDEHLTRIMLGWPRFEEFVAFYRRVKSMVYCGTPVKLSTFHSGARFDPVHGILINELQPRTVVESTTQQVSRSGSGDSTRHGVVDVSEMGSIVVSGASTSAGGIFTRIQLTTGKKEIVCNEVIRCNSMQNNQKMDKTRYEEERANAVNVNTDVLLLITSSDDVAEPFDLPERCGLVSKGEFDRYFGPFASRGHRSLQEPPNINTHELRLVERVGDATADKVIDERRKRRFPSHEDAVSRLIPANKKRKTAEVLHALHCDGEDAEIA
;
A
#
# COMPACT_ATOMS: atom_id res chain seq x y z
N MET A 1 -8.23 -30.00 -26.59
CA MET A 1 -8.86 -31.00 -25.70
C MET A 1 -8.44 -32.44 -26.02
N GLY A 2 -8.38 -32.85 -27.29
CA GLY A 2 -7.93 -34.21 -27.69
C GLY A 2 -6.46 -34.51 -27.42
N MET A 3 -5.58 -33.52 -27.61
CA MET A 3 -4.13 -33.72 -27.57
C MET A 3 -3.55 -34.28 -26.25
N VAL A 4 -4.01 -33.82 -25.08
CA VAL A 4 -3.53 -34.38 -23.78
C VAL A 4 -3.98 -35.83 -23.63
N ILE A 5 -5.24 -36.13 -23.96
CA ILE A 5 -5.79 -37.48 -23.88
C ILE A 5 -5.08 -38.42 -24.88
N GLU A 6 -4.76 -37.92 -26.08
CA GLU A 6 -4.03 -38.64 -27.12
C GLU A 6 -2.57 -38.90 -26.74
N ILE A 7 -1.87 -37.93 -26.17
CA ILE A 7 -0.50 -38.10 -25.64
C ILE A 7 -0.50 -39.17 -24.54
N LEU A 8 -1.44 -39.08 -23.59
CA LEU A 8 -1.59 -40.05 -22.51
C LEU A 8 -1.91 -41.47 -23.03
N ALA A 9 -2.75 -41.57 -24.08
CA ALA A 9 -3.08 -42.85 -24.72
C ALA A 9 -1.88 -43.44 -25.49
N THR A 10 -1.02 -42.59 -26.06
CA THR A 10 0.18 -43.00 -26.79
C THR A 10 1.24 -43.55 -25.85
N LEU A 11 1.43 -42.91 -24.69
CA LEU A 11 2.37 -43.36 -23.65
C LEU A 11 2.01 -44.74 -23.06
N LYS A 12 0.73 -45.14 -23.10
CA LYS A 12 0.29 -46.48 -22.66
C LYS A 12 0.75 -47.63 -23.58
N LYS A 13 1.25 -47.34 -24.79
CA LYS A 13 1.60 -48.34 -25.82
C LYS A 13 3.11 -48.61 -25.94
N VAL A 14 3.94 -47.97 -25.12
CA VAL A 14 5.41 -48.14 -25.18
C VAL A 14 5.79 -49.44 -24.46
N ASP A 15 6.63 -50.29 -25.05
CA ASP A 15 7.23 -51.44 -24.36
C ASP A 15 8.50 -50.97 -23.62
N ASN A 16 8.72 -51.42 -22.37
CA ASN A 16 9.70 -50.88 -21.38
C ASN A 16 9.35 -49.53 -20.73
N VAL A 17 8.08 -49.30 -20.39
CA VAL A 17 7.61 -48.11 -19.66
C VAL A 17 8.28 -47.94 -18.29
N GLU A 18 8.77 -49.01 -17.67
CA GLU A 18 9.34 -48.97 -16.30
C GLU A 18 10.65 -48.17 -16.21
N ASP A 19 11.39 -48.03 -17.32
CA ASP A 19 12.62 -47.23 -17.40
C ASP A 19 12.36 -45.76 -17.79
N ILE A 20 11.11 -45.38 -18.01
CA ILE A 20 10.72 -44.06 -18.50
C ILE A 20 10.25 -43.18 -17.35
N THR A 21 10.80 -41.95 -17.28
CA THR A 21 10.26 -40.88 -16.45
C THR A 21 9.38 -39.97 -17.29
N VAL A 22 8.11 -39.82 -16.92
CA VAL A 22 7.16 -38.93 -17.60
C VAL A 22 6.89 -37.71 -16.72
N ILE A 23 7.19 -36.51 -17.21
CA ILE A 23 6.79 -35.25 -16.58
C ILE A 23 5.72 -34.61 -17.46
N LEU A 24 4.47 -34.65 -16.98
CA LEU A 24 3.33 -34.04 -17.67
C LEU A 24 3.07 -32.65 -17.09
N CYS A 25 3.34 -31.60 -17.87
CA CYS A 25 3.02 -30.22 -17.49
C CYS A 25 1.69 -29.80 -18.12
N VAL A 26 0.69 -29.51 -17.29
CA VAL A 26 -0.64 -29.05 -17.70
C VAL A 26 -0.86 -27.64 -17.17
N ASP A 27 -0.76 -26.65 -18.05
CA ASP A 27 -0.99 -25.25 -17.70
C ASP A 27 -2.42 -24.81 -18.03
N GLY A 28 -2.88 -23.74 -17.38
CA GLY A 28 -4.12 -23.07 -17.73
C GLY A 28 -5.40 -23.82 -17.37
N LEU A 29 -5.38 -24.74 -16.38
CA LEU A 29 -6.57 -25.52 -15.99
C LEU A 29 -7.78 -24.65 -15.61
N HIS A 30 -7.53 -23.42 -15.15
CA HIS A 30 -8.55 -22.44 -14.79
C HIS A 30 -9.35 -21.88 -15.98
N HIS A 31 -8.93 -22.15 -17.21
CA HIS A 31 -9.71 -21.86 -18.42
C HIS A 31 -10.80 -22.90 -18.68
N LEU A 32 -10.73 -24.06 -18.03
CA LEU A 32 -11.76 -25.10 -18.14
C LEU A 32 -13.01 -24.68 -17.37
N VAL A 33 -14.18 -25.05 -17.91
CA VAL A 33 -15.45 -24.83 -17.22
C VAL A 33 -15.48 -25.69 -15.95
N ASN A 34 -15.69 -25.03 -14.81
CA ASN A 34 -15.95 -25.68 -13.53
C ASN A 34 -17.29 -25.18 -12.98
N ASP A 35 -18.35 -25.93 -13.29
CA ASP A 35 -19.72 -25.65 -12.84
C ASP A 35 -20.05 -26.32 -11.49
N GLY A 36 -19.06 -26.91 -10.81
CA GLY A 36 -19.23 -27.65 -9.56
C GLY A 36 -19.76 -29.08 -9.73
N THR A 37 -20.09 -29.51 -10.95
CA THR A 37 -20.51 -30.89 -11.22
C THR A 37 -19.31 -31.82 -11.47
N LYS A 38 -19.46 -33.11 -11.19
CA LYS A 38 -18.41 -34.11 -11.50
C LYS A 38 -18.14 -34.28 -12.99
N THR A 39 -19.07 -33.84 -13.83
CA THR A 39 -19.02 -33.96 -15.29
C THR A 39 -18.39 -32.76 -15.98
N CYS A 40 -18.05 -31.71 -15.25
CA CYS A 40 -17.44 -30.51 -15.83
C CYS A 40 -16.07 -30.80 -16.44
N ASP A 41 -15.66 -29.97 -17.40
CA ASP A 41 -14.41 -30.13 -18.13
C ASP A 41 -13.20 -30.18 -17.20
N PHE A 42 -13.20 -29.33 -16.16
CA PHE A 42 -12.16 -29.32 -15.14
C PHE A 42 -12.02 -30.69 -14.43
N ASN A 43 -13.12 -31.21 -13.89
CA ASN A 43 -13.13 -32.50 -13.18
C ASN A 43 -12.82 -33.67 -14.12
N ARG A 44 -13.22 -33.60 -15.39
CA ARG A 44 -12.89 -34.60 -16.40
C ARG A 44 -11.39 -34.65 -16.68
N VAL A 45 -10.75 -33.49 -16.86
CA VAL A 45 -9.29 -33.40 -17.06
C VAL A 45 -8.55 -33.88 -15.83
N MET A 46 -8.93 -33.43 -14.63
CA MET A 46 -8.31 -33.88 -13.38
C MET A 46 -8.46 -35.38 -13.16
N SER A 47 -9.64 -35.95 -13.42
CA SER A 47 -9.87 -37.40 -13.31
C SER A 47 -9.03 -38.18 -14.31
N THR A 48 -8.83 -37.64 -15.52
CA THR A 48 -7.98 -38.26 -16.54
C THR A 48 -6.50 -38.25 -16.13
N ILE A 49 -6.02 -37.13 -15.60
CA ILE A 49 -4.66 -37.00 -15.06
C ILE A 49 -4.44 -37.98 -13.91
N CYS A 50 -5.36 -38.00 -12.94
CA CYS A 50 -5.31 -38.94 -11.83
C CYS A 50 -5.33 -40.40 -12.32
N GLY A 51 -6.21 -40.73 -13.27
CA GLY A 51 -6.28 -42.06 -13.86
C GLY A 51 -4.99 -42.46 -14.58
N PHE A 52 -4.34 -41.53 -15.28
CA PHE A 52 -3.02 -41.76 -15.86
C PHE A 52 -1.97 -42.04 -14.79
N LEU A 53 -1.84 -41.17 -13.79
CA LEU A 53 -0.85 -41.33 -12.72
C LEU A 53 -1.04 -42.65 -11.95
N SER A 54 -2.28 -43.02 -11.64
CA SER A 54 -2.58 -44.26 -10.91
C SER A 54 -2.42 -45.54 -11.75
N SER A 55 -2.49 -45.44 -13.08
CA SER A 55 -2.32 -46.60 -13.97
C SER A 55 -0.95 -46.65 -14.67
N SER A 56 -0.10 -45.66 -14.43
CA SER A 56 1.23 -45.57 -15.03
C SER A 56 2.15 -46.64 -14.45
N ARG A 57 2.82 -47.39 -15.34
CA ARG A 57 3.95 -48.26 -14.97
C ARG A 57 5.28 -47.50 -14.97
N ALA A 58 5.34 -46.34 -15.61
CA ALA A 58 6.45 -45.40 -15.55
C ALA A 58 6.39 -44.59 -14.25
N PHE A 59 7.55 -44.12 -13.79
CA PHE A 59 7.58 -43.03 -12.83
C PHE A 59 7.01 -41.76 -13.49
N ALA A 60 5.79 -41.38 -13.11
CA ALA A 60 5.07 -40.27 -13.71
C ALA A 60 4.80 -39.17 -12.68
N VAL A 61 5.13 -37.93 -13.05
CA VAL A 61 4.82 -36.72 -12.29
C VAL A 61 3.96 -35.82 -13.17
N CYS A 62 2.83 -35.36 -12.65
CA CYS A 62 2.04 -34.33 -13.32
C CYS A 62 2.15 -33.01 -12.56
N VAL A 63 2.59 -31.96 -13.25
CA VAL A 63 2.60 -30.58 -12.74
C VAL A 63 1.43 -29.86 -13.37
N CYS A 64 0.50 -29.37 -12.54
CA CYS A 64 -0.67 -28.65 -12.99
C CYS A 64 -0.61 -27.19 -12.54
N SER A 65 -0.91 -26.26 -13.44
CA SER A 65 -1.04 -24.83 -13.12
C SER A 65 -2.47 -24.37 -13.37
N ALA A 66 -3.03 -23.69 -12.36
CA ALA A 66 -4.38 -23.13 -12.37
C ALA A 66 -4.44 -21.87 -11.52
N THR A 67 -5.10 -20.82 -12.01
CA THR A 67 -5.52 -19.70 -11.17
C THR A 67 -6.80 -20.11 -10.43
N ALA A 68 -6.74 -20.22 -9.11
CA ALA A 68 -7.89 -20.61 -8.31
C ALA A 68 -8.91 -19.45 -8.24
N GLN A 69 -10.13 -19.69 -8.72
CA GLN A 69 -11.24 -18.71 -8.66
C GLN A 69 -12.09 -18.84 -7.39
N THR A 70 -11.99 -19.99 -6.75
CA THR A 70 -12.54 -20.33 -5.43
C THR A 70 -11.42 -20.95 -4.60
N PRO A 71 -11.57 -21.03 -3.27
CA PRO A 71 -10.56 -21.67 -2.45
C PRO A 71 -10.21 -23.08 -2.94
N VAL A 72 -8.92 -23.43 -2.95
CA VAL A 72 -8.45 -24.63 -3.65
C VAL A 72 -8.98 -25.93 -3.01
N ASP A 73 -9.21 -25.91 -1.70
CA ASP A 73 -9.89 -26.98 -0.95
C ASP A 73 -11.28 -27.27 -1.51
N LEU A 74 -12.07 -26.22 -1.78
CA LEU A 74 -13.39 -26.29 -2.41
C LEU A 74 -13.29 -26.74 -3.86
N ALA A 75 -12.41 -26.11 -4.65
CA ALA A 75 -12.24 -26.39 -6.07
C ALA A 75 -11.83 -27.84 -6.34
N LEU A 76 -11.04 -28.43 -5.43
CA LEU A 76 -10.57 -29.80 -5.54
C LEU A 76 -11.27 -30.75 -4.58
N SER A 77 -12.34 -30.35 -3.87
CA SER A 77 -12.97 -31.12 -2.78
C SER A 77 -13.24 -32.60 -3.11
N VAL A 78 -13.61 -32.90 -4.36
CA VAL A 78 -13.89 -34.26 -4.85
C VAL A 78 -12.66 -35.09 -5.22
N SER A 79 -11.45 -34.50 -5.22
CA SER A 79 -10.21 -35.18 -5.54
C SER A 79 -9.72 -36.03 -4.36
N PRO A 80 -9.49 -37.35 -4.56
CA PRO A 80 -8.99 -38.25 -3.52
C PRO A 80 -7.48 -38.08 -3.26
N GLN A 81 -6.80 -37.23 -4.05
CA GLN A 81 -5.35 -37.08 -3.96
C GLN A 81 -4.93 -36.30 -2.72
N LYS A 82 -3.82 -36.73 -2.11
CA LYS A 82 -3.14 -35.96 -1.06
C LYS A 82 -2.66 -34.63 -1.64
N ARG A 83 -2.95 -33.53 -0.94
CA ARG A 83 -2.62 -32.18 -1.39
C ARG A 83 -1.50 -31.61 -0.53
N VAL A 84 -0.54 -30.97 -1.17
CA VAL A 84 0.53 -30.21 -0.52
C VAL A 84 0.54 -28.84 -1.17
N TYR A 85 0.28 -27.81 -0.37
CA TYR A 85 0.30 -26.43 -0.83
C TYR A 85 1.71 -25.86 -0.67
N LEU A 86 2.30 -25.46 -1.79
CA LEU A 86 3.54 -24.69 -1.78
C LEU A 86 3.17 -23.21 -1.81
N SER A 87 3.46 -22.50 -0.72
CA SER A 87 3.39 -21.04 -0.72
C SER A 87 4.71 -20.50 -1.26
N PRO A 88 4.73 -19.85 -2.44
CA PRO A 88 5.96 -19.25 -2.95
C PRO A 88 6.44 -18.17 -1.96
N PRO A 89 7.76 -18.08 -1.70
CA PRO A 89 8.30 -17.02 -0.86
C PRO A 89 8.06 -15.66 -1.53
N ALA A 90 8.08 -14.59 -0.73
CA ALA A 90 8.20 -13.26 -1.27
C ALA A 90 9.51 -13.16 -2.06
N LEU A 91 9.45 -12.67 -3.30
CA LEU A 91 10.61 -12.47 -4.14
C LEU A 91 11.30 -11.16 -3.79
N CYS A 92 12.62 -11.11 -3.93
CA CYS A 92 13.34 -9.84 -3.94
C CYS A 92 13.01 -9.11 -5.25
N GLY A 93 12.18 -8.08 -5.19
CA GLY A 93 11.66 -7.40 -6.38
C GLY A 93 12.76 -6.87 -7.30
N GLU A 94 13.82 -6.29 -6.73
CA GLU A 94 14.95 -5.72 -7.48
C GLU A 94 15.80 -6.79 -8.20
N GLU A 95 15.84 -8.02 -7.68
CA GLU A 95 16.52 -9.15 -8.33
C GLU A 95 15.72 -9.67 -9.53
N VAL A 96 14.38 -9.60 -9.46
CA VAL A 96 13.48 -10.04 -10.53
C VAL A 96 13.37 -8.99 -11.62
N LEU A 97 13.17 -7.73 -11.22
CA LEU A 97 12.95 -6.59 -12.11
C LEU A 97 13.85 -5.44 -11.64
N LYS A 98 15.05 -5.38 -12.21
CA LYS A 98 16.07 -4.39 -11.83
C LYS A 98 15.61 -2.98 -12.24
N PRO A 99 15.33 -2.08 -11.29
CA PRO A 99 14.80 -0.76 -11.60
C PRO A 99 15.88 0.15 -12.21
N ARG A 100 15.49 0.94 -13.21
CA ARG A 100 16.34 1.90 -13.92
C ARG A 100 16.18 3.34 -13.42
N THR A 101 15.06 3.62 -12.76
CA THR A 101 14.69 4.93 -12.23
C THR A 101 14.17 4.81 -10.80
N ARG A 102 14.09 5.93 -10.07
CA ARG A 102 13.48 5.95 -8.72
C ARG A 102 12.00 5.57 -8.77
N LEU A 103 11.28 5.98 -9.81
CA LEU A 103 9.88 5.59 -10.05
C LEU A 103 9.75 4.08 -10.25
N GLU A 104 10.58 3.47 -11.10
CA GLU A 104 10.57 2.01 -11.26
C GLU A 104 10.85 1.31 -9.95
N LYS A 105 11.80 1.82 -9.16
CA LYS A 105 12.12 1.26 -7.84
C LYS A 105 10.90 1.29 -6.92
N LEU A 106 10.16 2.40 -6.89
CA LEU A 106 8.92 2.52 -6.12
C LEU A 106 7.86 1.52 -6.61
N LEU A 107 7.64 1.42 -7.92
CA LEU A 107 6.67 0.48 -8.50
C LEU A 107 7.06 -0.98 -8.22
N VAL A 108 8.35 -1.32 -8.25
CA VAL A 108 8.85 -2.66 -7.88
C VAL A 108 8.54 -2.95 -6.42
N ASP A 109 8.78 -2.00 -5.51
CA ASP A 109 8.43 -2.14 -4.09
C ASP A 109 6.91 -2.31 -3.90
N ASP A 110 6.10 -1.58 -4.66
CA ASP A 110 4.63 -1.68 -4.62
C ASP A 110 4.11 -3.08 -4.98
N MET A 111 4.90 -3.87 -5.73
CA MET A 111 4.57 -5.25 -6.04
C MET A 111 4.84 -6.20 -4.87
N GLY A 112 5.53 -5.75 -3.81
CA GLY A 112 5.72 -6.49 -2.55
C GLY A 112 6.33 -7.88 -2.73
N GLY A 113 7.19 -8.08 -3.73
CA GLY A 113 7.77 -9.38 -4.06
C GLY A 113 6.75 -10.39 -4.61
N HIS A 114 5.60 -9.94 -5.11
CA HIS A 114 4.55 -10.80 -5.67
C HIS A 114 4.84 -11.09 -7.14
N GLY A 115 5.18 -12.35 -7.46
CA GLY A 115 5.66 -12.75 -8.78
C GLY A 115 4.79 -12.29 -9.96
N ARG A 116 3.47 -12.56 -9.93
CA ARG A 116 2.56 -12.11 -11.01
C ARG A 116 2.43 -10.59 -11.12
N ALA A 117 2.61 -9.89 -10.01
CA ALA A 117 2.53 -8.43 -9.99
C ALA A 117 3.81 -7.83 -10.60
N LEU A 118 4.98 -8.38 -10.23
CA LEU A 118 6.27 -8.06 -10.83
C LEU A 118 6.31 -8.38 -12.34
N GLU A 119 5.75 -9.52 -12.74
CA GLU A 119 5.65 -9.90 -14.15
C GLU A 119 4.76 -8.91 -14.94
N THR A 120 3.57 -8.61 -14.42
CA THR A 120 2.67 -7.62 -15.01
C THR A 120 3.34 -6.25 -15.11
N LEU A 121 4.00 -5.79 -14.04
CA LEU A 121 4.76 -4.54 -14.05
C LEU A 121 5.88 -4.58 -15.11
N GLY A 122 6.65 -5.67 -15.17
CA GLY A 122 7.73 -5.82 -16.15
C GLY A 122 7.23 -5.75 -17.59
N ASN A 123 6.07 -6.37 -17.89
CA ASN A 123 5.43 -6.29 -19.21
C ASN A 123 4.97 -4.86 -19.54
N MET A 124 4.46 -4.11 -18.56
CA MET A 124 4.07 -2.71 -18.75
C MET A 124 5.29 -1.82 -18.97
N LEU A 125 6.33 -1.94 -18.14
CA LEU A 125 7.54 -1.11 -18.23
C LEU A 125 8.31 -1.29 -19.54
N ARG A 126 8.20 -2.45 -20.21
CA ARG A 126 8.79 -2.68 -21.55
C ARG A 126 8.21 -1.77 -22.63
N GLN A 127 7.03 -1.20 -22.41
CA GLN A 127 6.36 -0.29 -23.35
C GLN A 127 6.91 1.13 -23.27
N TYR A 128 7.73 1.43 -22.26
CA TYR A 128 8.25 2.76 -22.03
C TYR A 128 9.78 2.78 -22.05
N THR A 129 10.33 3.79 -22.73
CA THR A 129 11.73 4.17 -22.58
C THR A 129 11.98 4.80 -21.21
N LYS A 130 13.26 4.91 -20.81
CA LYS A 130 13.63 5.54 -19.54
C LYS A 130 13.13 6.99 -19.48
N ASP A 131 13.32 7.76 -20.55
CA ASP A 131 12.96 9.17 -20.62
C ASP A 131 11.44 9.39 -20.62
N GLU A 132 10.67 8.44 -21.16
CA GLU A 132 9.20 8.46 -21.09
C GLU A 132 8.69 8.15 -19.69
N LEU A 133 9.29 7.19 -18.98
CA LEU A 133 8.93 6.88 -17.60
C LEU A 133 9.23 8.03 -16.64
N GLU A 134 10.31 8.77 -16.87
CA GLU A 134 10.63 9.98 -16.11
C GLU A 134 9.64 11.15 -16.38
N GLN A 135 8.71 11.00 -17.32
CA GLN A 135 7.70 11.99 -17.70
C GLN A 135 6.26 11.44 -17.61
N THR A 136 6.09 10.24 -17.06
CA THR A 136 4.80 9.57 -16.99
C THR A 136 4.26 9.64 -15.57
N ASP A 137 3.02 10.10 -15.42
CA ASP A 137 2.30 10.03 -14.15
C ASP A 137 2.36 8.58 -13.58
N PRO A 138 2.99 8.39 -12.42
CA PRO A 138 3.09 7.09 -11.76
C PRO A 138 1.74 6.39 -11.56
N VAL A 139 0.66 7.15 -11.27
CA VAL A 139 -0.68 6.59 -11.06
C VAL A 139 -1.22 5.97 -12.33
N ARG A 140 -0.81 6.48 -13.51
CA ARG A 140 -1.19 5.89 -14.79
C ARG A 140 -0.57 4.51 -14.96
N VAL A 141 0.73 4.35 -14.69
CA VAL A 141 1.41 3.06 -14.80
C VAL A 141 0.83 2.07 -13.78
N LEU A 142 0.67 2.52 -12.53
CA LEU A 142 0.07 1.71 -11.48
C LEU A 142 -1.37 1.32 -11.79
N GLY A 143 -2.17 2.22 -12.36
CA GLY A 143 -3.53 1.97 -12.84
C GLY A 143 -3.58 0.92 -13.94
N GLN A 144 -2.65 0.96 -14.90
CA GLN A 144 -2.51 -0.07 -15.94
C GLN A 144 -2.18 -1.44 -15.33
N VAL A 145 -1.26 -1.49 -14.36
CA VAL A 145 -0.93 -2.73 -13.64
C VAL A 145 -2.14 -3.24 -12.86
N CYS A 146 -2.86 -2.37 -12.14
CA CYS A 146 -4.08 -2.75 -11.43
C CYS A 146 -5.14 -3.33 -12.39
N ASN A 147 -5.38 -2.69 -13.54
CA ASN A 147 -6.35 -3.17 -14.52
C ASN A 147 -5.97 -4.53 -15.10
N GLU A 148 -4.69 -4.73 -15.40
CA GLU A 148 -4.21 -6.00 -15.95
C GLU A 148 -4.27 -7.12 -14.91
N LEU A 149 -3.88 -6.85 -13.67
CA LEU A 149 -4.08 -7.80 -12.57
C LEU A 149 -5.57 -8.06 -12.33
N GLN A 150 -6.43 -7.04 -12.39
CA GLN A 150 -7.88 -7.23 -12.29
C GLN A 150 -8.41 -8.11 -13.41
N ASN A 151 -7.89 -8.03 -14.64
CA ASN A 151 -8.29 -8.94 -15.72
C ASN A 151 -7.85 -10.38 -15.42
N GLN A 152 -6.63 -10.57 -14.92
CA GLN A 152 -6.10 -11.89 -14.56
C GLN A 152 -6.83 -12.52 -13.37
N TYR A 153 -7.22 -11.72 -12.38
CA TYR A 153 -7.96 -12.12 -11.19
C TYR A 153 -9.47 -11.88 -11.30
N GLY A 154 -9.99 -11.43 -12.45
CA GLY A 154 -11.31 -10.80 -12.53
C GLY A 154 -12.46 -11.72 -12.15
N LYS A 155 -12.34 -13.00 -12.49
CA LYS A 155 -13.29 -14.03 -12.07
C LYS A 155 -13.29 -14.27 -10.55
N MET A 156 -12.13 -14.15 -9.91
CA MET A 156 -12.00 -14.25 -8.45
C MET A 156 -12.60 -13.03 -7.75
N LEU A 157 -12.32 -11.82 -8.21
CA LEU A 157 -12.93 -10.60 -7.66
C LEU A 157 -14.45 -10.56 -7.91
N SER A 158 -14.91 -11.24 -8.96
CA SER A 158 -16.34 -11.46 -9.24
C SER A 158 -16.96 -12.61 -8.44
N SER A 159 -16.18 -13.35 -7.64
CA SER A 159 -16.69 -14.45 -6.81
C SER A 159 -17.66 -13.92 -5.76
N PRO A 160 -18.62 -14.74 -5.30
CA PRO A 160 -19.60 -14.32 -4.27
C PRO A 160 -18.94 -13.70 -3.03
N PHE A 161 -17.75 -14.18 -2.66
CA PHE A 161 -17.00 -13.66 -1.52
C PHE A 161 -16.55 -12.21 -1.68
N PHE A 162 -16.01 -11.85 -2.85
CA PHE A 162 -15.49 -10.50 -3.09
C PHE A 162 -16.52 -9.54 -3.69
N ARG A 163 -17.74 -10.01 -4.00
CA ARG A 163 -18.85 -9.13 -4.40
C ARG A 163 -19.30 -8.20 -3.26
N ASP A 164 -19.34 -8.71 -2.04
CA ASP A 164 -19.78 -7.94 -0.89
C ASP A 164 -18.71 -6.92 -0.46
N ALA A 165 -19.13 -5.67 -0.25
CA ALA A 165 -18.24 -4.59 0.19
C ALA A 165 -17.80 -4.79 1.64
N ALA A 166 -18.65 -5.35 2.52
CA ALA A 166 -18.28 -5.60 3.91
C ALA A 166 -17.19 -6.68 4.02
N THR A 167 -17.28 -7.74 3.23
CA THR A 167 -16.24 -8.79 3.13
C THR A 167 -14.89 -8.21 2.69
N ARG A 168 -14.89 -7.37 1.65
CA ARG A 168 -13.67 -6.68 1.18
C ARG A 168 -13.06 -5.78 2.25
N ARG A 169 -13.88 -4.97 2.93
CA ARG A 169 -13.43 -4.14 4.07
C ARG A 169 -12.84 -4.99 5.18
N ALA A 170 -13.47 -6.11 5.53
CA ALA A 170 -12.99 -6.98 6.59
C ALA A 170 -11.65 -7.64 6.25
N VAL A 171 -11.42 -8.03 4.99
CA VAL A 171 -10.10 -8.52 4.52
C VAL A 171 -9.04 -7.41 4.61
N LEU A 172 -9.35 -6.20 4.15
CA LEU A 172 -8.44 -5.04 4.26
C LEU A 172 -8.14 -4.70 5.73
N ALA A 173 -9.16 -4.75 6.58
CA ALA A 173 -9.05 -4.50 8.02
C ALA A 173 -8.20 -5.56 8.73
N ALA A 174 -8.32 -6.82 8.32
CA ALA A 174 -7.49 -7.92 8.83
C ALA A 174 -6.00 -7.67 8.55
N ILE A 175 -5.68 -7.21 7.34
CA ILE A 175 -4.31 -6.86 6.93
C ILE A 175 -3.78 -5.68 7.76
N LEU A 176 -4.54 -4.57 7.83
CA LEU A 176 -4.14 -3.38 8.59
C LEU A 176 -4.07 -3.60 10.11
N SER A 177 -4.80 -4.58 10.64
CA SER A 177 -4.83 -4.84 12.08
C SER A 177 -3.58 -5.52 12.62
N HIS A 178 -2.78 -6.16 11.76
CA HIS A 178 -1.69 -7.08 12.15
C HIS A 178 -2.12 -8.08 13.23
N ARG A 179 -3.40 -8.47 13.23
CA ARG A 179 -3.90 -9.52 14.12
C ARG A 179 -3.17 -10.82 13.80
N ARG A 180 -2.85 -11.60 14.85
CA ARG A 180 -2.35 -12.95 14.68
C ARG A 180 -3.49 -13.92 14.38
N TYR A 181 -3.28 -14.74 13.36
CA TYR A 181 -4.18 -15.77 12.90
C TYR A 181 -3.45 -17.11 12.81
N GLY A 182 -4.15 -18.18 13.17
CA GLY A 182 -3.87 -19.53 12.68
C GLY A 182 -4.43 -19.73 11.27
N VAL A 183 -3.93 -20.74 10.55
CA VAL A 183 -4.39 -21.08 9.19
C VAL A 183 -5.89 -21.40 9.11
N PHE A 184 -6.47 -21.92 10.19
CA PHE A 184 -7.89 -22.27 10.26
C PHE A 184 -8.77 -21.18 10.87
N ASP A 185 -8.18 -20.06 11.29
CA ASP A 185 -8.96 -18.94 11.82
C ASP A 185 -9.73 -18.27 10.69
N CYS A 186 -10.97 -17.88 10.99
CA CYS A 186 -11.81 -17.13 10.06
C CYS A 186 -11.37 -15.66 9.99
N VAL A 187 -11.18 -15.16 8.78
CA VAL A 187 -10.96 -13.73 8.50
C VAL A 187 -12.31 -13.01 8.42
N VAL A 188 -13.26 -13.64 7.73
CA VAL A 188 -14.68 -13.27 7.66
C VAL A 188 -15.53 -14.52 7.89
N PRO A 189 -16.84 -14.41 8.15
CA PRO A 189 -17.72 -15.56 8.15
C PRO A 189 -17.50 -16.40 6.88
N ASP A 190 -17.34 -17.71 7.05
CA ASP A 190 -17.17 -18.69 5.97
C ASP A 190 -15.89 -18.56 5.13
N MET A 191 -14.87 -17.82 5.59
CA MET A 191 -13.54 -17.80 4.95
C MET A 191 -12.40 -17.86 5.97
N THR A 192 -11.65 -18.96 5.92
CA THR A 192 -10.42 -19.12 6.72
C THR A 192 -9.22 -18.42 6.09
N VAL A 193 -8.17 -18.23 6.88
CA VAL A 193 -6.87 -17.76 6.37
C VAL A 193 -6.33 -18.66 5.26
N ASP A 194 -6.42 -19.98 5.40
CA ASP A 194 -5.92 -20.91 4.38
C ASP A 194 -6.70 -20.75 3.06
N GLN A 195 -8.02 -20.60 3.14
CA GLN A 195 -8.87 -20.34 1.98
C GLN A 195 -8.53 -19.01 1.32
N LEU A 196 -8.35 -17.93 2.10
CA LEU A 196 -7.94 -16.62 1.59
C LEU A 196 -6.56 -16.67 0.90
N ARG A 197 -5.58 -17.36 1.48
CA ARG A 197 -4.24 -17.49 0.90
C ARG A 197 -4.22 -18.32 -0.37
N SER A 198 -5.16 -19.26 -0.53
CA SER A 198 -5.23 -20.13 -1.70
C SER A 198 -5.50 -19.37 -3.01
N PHE A 199 -5.98 -18.13 -2.93
CA PHE A 199 -6.07 -17.21 -4.06
C PHE A 199 -4.71 -16.71 -4.57
N GLY A 200 -3.64 -16.88 -3.79
CA GLY A 200 -2.27 -16.49 -4.14
C GLY A 200 -1.95 -15.01 -3.95
N MET A 201 -2.93 -14.16 -3.65
CA MET A 201 -2.77 -12.72 -3.46
C MET A 201 -2.34 -12.32 -2.03
N PHE A 202 -2.59 -13.20 -1.06
CA PHE A 202 -2.39 -12.94 0.37
C PHE A 202 -1.39 -13.92 0.95
N ARG A 203 -0.63 -13.46 1.94
CA ARG A 203 0.37 -14.25 2.65
C ARG A 203 0.06 -14.24 4.14
N LEU A 204 0.41 -15.33 4.80
CA LEU A 204 0.51 -15.38 6.24
C LEU A 204 2.00 -15.43 6.58
N THR A 205 2.45 -14.45 7.35
CA THR A 205 3.82 -14.38 7.82
C THR A 205 4.12 -15.47 8.85
N ARG A 206 5.39 -15.60 9.23
CA ARG A 206 5.81 -16.54 10.27
C ARG A 206 5.25 -16.20 11.66
N ASP A 207 5.00 -14.93 11.93
CA ASP A 207 4.38 -14.44 13.17
C ASP A 207 2.85 -14.51 13.16
N GLY A 208 2.26 -15.00 12.06
CA GLY A 208 0.82 -15.25 11.93
C GLY A 208 0.02 -14.02 11.51
N THR A 209 0.64 -13.00 10.92
CA THR A 209 -0.06 -11.81 10.42
C THR A 209 -0.36 -11.94 8.93
N LEU A 210 -1.50 -11.38 8.52
CA LEU A 210 -1.91 -11.37 7.11
C LEU A 210 -1.31 -10.18 6.39
N GLU A 211 -0.72 -10.43 5.22
CA GLU A 211 -0.09 -9.41 4.39
C GLU A 211 -0.47 -9.56 2.91
N CYS A 212 -0.39 -8.46 2.18
CA CYS A 212 -0.41 -8.45 0.73
C CYS A 212 0.47 -7.31 0.20
N ALA A 213 0.77 -7.35 -1.11
CA ALA A 213 1.46 -6.25 -1.77
C ALA A 213 0.59 -5.00 -1.84
N PHE A 214 1.22 -3.81 -1.86
CA PHE A 214 0.53 -2.53 -2.01
C PHE A 214 -0.45 -2.53 -3.18
N VAL A 215 -0.01 -3.02 -4.35
CA VAL A 215 -0.85 -3.04 -5.57
C VAL A 215 -2.12 -3.89 -5.39
N ILE A 216 -2.02 -5.01 -4.67
CA ILE A 216 -3.16 -5.88 -4.36
C ILE A 216 -4.08 -5.21 -3.35
N PHE A 217 -3.53 -4.57 -2.32
CA PHE A 217 -4.30 -3.79 -1.35
C PHE A 217 -5.09 -2.69 -2.06
N LEU A 218 -4.42 -1.93 -2.94
CA LEU A 218 -5.02 -0.85 -3.70
C LEU A 218 -6.13 -1.34 -4.65
N MET A 219 -5.92 -2.47 -5.33
CA MET A 219 -6.94 -3.09 -6.18
C MET A 219 -8.21 -3.41 -5.39
N LEU A 220 -8.09 -3.95 -4.17
CA LEU A 220 -9.24 -4.26 -3.32
C LEU A 220 -9.89 -2.97 -2.78
N LEU A 221 -9.07 -2.01 -2.35
CA LEU A 221 -9.55 -0.73 -1.82
C LEU A 221 -10.39 0.03 -2.85
N ARG A 222 -9.92 0.14 -4.10
CA ARG A 222 -10.62 0.81 -5.22
C ARG A 222 -11.96 0.18 -5.61
N THR A 223 -12.26 -1.01 -5.10
CA THR A 223 -13.55 -1.65 -5.37
C THR A 223 -14.61 -1.29 -4.33
N LEU A 224 -14.21 -0.67 -3.20
CA LEU A 224 -15.17 -0.21 -2.20
C LEU A 224 -16.08 0.88 -2.80
N PRO A 225 -17.34 1.00 -2.34
CA PRO A 225 -18.23 2.05 -2.83
C PRO A 225 -17.66 3.43 -2.48
N GLU A 226 -17.41 4.25 -3.49
CA GLU A 226 -16.97 5.65 -3.38
C GLU A 226 -18.00 6.56 -4.06
N THR A 227 -18.10 7.82 -3.63
CA THR A 227 -18.77 8.84 -4.44
C THR A 227 -17.83 9.25 -5.58
N SER A 228 -18.35 9.73 -6.72
CA SER A 228 -17.51 10.06 -7.87
C SER A 228 -16.43 11.11 -7.57
N ASP A 229 -16.72 12.04 -6.66
CA ASP A 229 -15.78 13.08 -6.23
C ASP A 229 -14.67 12.51 -5.31
N ASP A 230 -14.96 11.43 -4.57
CA ASP A 230 -13.98 10.76 -3.71
C ASP A 230 -12.86 10.11 -4.54
N VAL A 231 -13.21 9.51 -5.69
CA VAL A 231 -12.27 8.79 -6.57
C VAL A 231 -11.24 9.76 -7.16
N ALA A 232 -11.70 10.89 -7.71
CA ALA A 232 -10.81 11.90 -8.29
C ALA A 232 -9.84 12.46 -7.25
N ASN A 233 -10.35 12.77 -6.06
CA ASN A 233 -9.54 13.26 -4.94
C ASN A 233 -8.57 12.18 -4.43
N PHE A 234 -8.98 10.90 -4.41
CA PHE A 234 -8.12 9.78 -3.98
C PHE A 234 -6.92 9.60 -4.92
N ASP A 235 -7.17 9.56 -6.24
CA ASP A 235 -6.11 9.38 -7.24
C ASP A 235 -5.17 10.58 -7.27
N GLU A 236 -5.67 11.82 -7.10
CA GLU A 236 -4.82 13.01 -6.98
C GLU A 236 -3.86 12.91 -5.79
N HIS A 237 -4.34 12.53 -4.61
CA HIS A 237 -3.48 12.33 -3.43
C HIS A 237 -2.51 11.17 -3.63
N LEU A 238 -2.95 10.10 -4.29
CA LEU A 238 -2.08 8.98 -4.63
C LEU A 238 -0.96 9.44 -5.57
N THR A 239 -1.25 10.22 -6.61
CA THR A 239 -0.24 10.79 -7.53
C THR A 239 0.76 11.62 -6.75
N ARG A 240 0.32 12.53 -5.88
CA ARG A 240 1.22 13.33 -5.03
C ARG A 240 2.16 12.44 -4.22
N ILE A 241 1.64 11.36 -3.63
CA ILE A 241 2.42 10.39 -2.82
C ILE A 241 3.38 9.55 -3.66
N MET A 242 3.04 9.25 -4.91
CA MET A 242 3.91 8.51 -5.81
C MET A 242 5.14 9.30 -6.28
N LEU A 243 5.06 10.62 -6.28
CA LEU A 243 6.10 11.48 -6.83
C LEU A 243 7.22 11.83 -5.84
N GLY A 244 7.15 11.28 -4.62
CA GLY A 244 8.16 11.51 -3.58
C GLY A 244 8.21 12.96 -3.10
N TRP A 245 7.12 13.71 -3.30
CA TRP A 245 6.99 15.11 -2.91
C TRP A 245 5.74 15.54 -2.14
N PRO A 246 4.96 14.66 -1.48
CA PRO A 246 4.18 15.15 -0.37
C PRO A 246 5.14 15.48 0.77
N ARG A 247 4.81 16.51 1.54
CA ARG A 247 5.28 16.55 2.93
C ARG A 247 4.92 15.21 3.57
N PHE A 248 5.79 14.61 4.38
CA PHE A 248 5.53 13.32 5.03
C PHE A 248 4.13 13.26 5.68
N GLU A 249 3.64 14.40 6.17
CA GLU A 249 2.30 14.67 6.64
C GLU A 249 1.17 14.29 5.66
N GLU A 250 1.30 14.60 4.38
CA GLU A 250 0.29 14.27 3.35
C GLU A 250 0.22 12.76 3.12
N PHE A 251 1.36 12.05 3.12
CA PHE A 251 1.37 10.59 3.09
C PHE A 251 0.65 10.01 4.32
N VAL A 252 0.95 10.54 5.51
CA VAL A 252 0.31 10.09 6.76
C VAL A 252 -1.19 10.41 6.75
N ALA A 253 -1.61 11.56 6.23
CA ALA A 253 -3.01 11.94 6.10
C ALA A 253 -3.77 11.04 5.12
N PHE A 254 -3.15 10.70 3.98
CA PHE A 254 -3.70 9.73 3.05
C PHE A 254 -3.81 8.34 3.66
N TYR A 255 -2.78 7.87 4.38
CA TYR A 255 -2.84 6.60 5.08
C TYR A 255 -3.96 6.59 6.14
N ARG A 256 -4.16 7.71 6.85
CA ARG A 256 -5.27 7.88 7.79
C ARG A 256 -6.64 7.87 7.09
N ARG A 257 -6.74 8.42 5.87
CA ARG A 257 -7.93 8.31 5.01
C ARG A 257 -8.22 6.86 4.64
N VAL A 258 -7.21 6.10 4.21
CA VAL A 258 -7.35 4.66 3.92
C VAL A 258 -7.91 3.91 5.12
N LYS A 259 -7.40 4.17 6.34
CA LYS A 259 -7.94 3.57 7.57
C LYS A 259 -9.42 3.94 7.79
N SER A 260 -9.83 5.18 7.52
CA SER A 260 -11.24 5.58 7.63
C SER A 260 -12.15 4.81 6.68
N MET A 261 -11.70 4.57 5.43
CA MET A 261 -12.46 3.81 4.44
C MET A 261 -12.60 2.34 4.83
N VAL A 262 -11.51 1.74 5.32
CA VAL A 262 -11.46 0.32 5.69
C VAL A 262 -12.28 0.01 6.94
N TYR A 263 -12.19 0.86 7.97
CA TYR A 263 -12.92 0.68 9.24
C TYR A 263 -14.30 1.35 9.28
N CYS A 264 -14.75 1.94 8.16
CA CYS A 264 -16.05 2.61 8.06
C CYS A 264 -17.21 1.69 8.48
N GLY A 265 -18.06 2.19 9.38
CA GLY A 265 -19.26 1.51 9.87
C GLY A 265 -19.01 0.42 10.93
N THR A 266 -17.76 0.19 11.33
CA THR A 266 -17.42 -0.84 12.34
C THR A 266 -16.60 -0.25 13.48
N PRO A 267 -17.13 -0.20 14.72
CA PRO A 267 -16.35 0.16 15.89
C PRO A 267 -15.13 -0.75 16.05
N VAL A 268 -13.95 -0.16 16.17
CA VAL A 268 -12.67 -0.89 16.27
C VAL A 268 -11.88 -0.41 17.48
N LYS A 269 -11.14 -1.30 18.14
CA LYS A 269 -10.27 -0.91 19.25
C LYS A 269 -9.24 0.11 18.76
N LEU A 270 -9.00 1.16 19.54
CA LEU A 270 -8.01 2.19 19.19
C LEU A 270 -6.61 1.58 18.96
N SER A 271 -6.23 0.57 19.75
CA SER A 271 -5.00 -0.19 19.57
C SER A 271 -4.97 -1.01 18.27
N THR A 272 -6.11 -1.46 17.77
CA THR A 272 -6.21 -2.14 16.48
C THR A 272 -6.17 -1.14 15.33
N PHE A 273 -6.82 0.02 15.48
CA PHE A 273 -6.81 1.10 14.50
C PHE A 273 -5.39 1.65 14.27
N HIS A 274 -4.60 1.80 15.33
CA HIS A 274 -3.20 2.17 15.27
C HIS A 274 -2.25 0.98 15.49
N SER A 275 -2.61 -0.19 14.98
CA SER A 275 -1.72 -1.36 15.06
C SER A 275 -0.33 -1.03 14.48
N GLY A 276 0.71 -1.53 15.12
CA GLY A 276 2.11 -1.23 14.81
C GLY A 276 2.69 0.00 15.51
N ALA A 277 1.85 0.90 16.06
CA ALA A 277 2.33 1.99 16.92
C ALA A 277 2.55 1.51 18.36
N ARG A 278 3.49 2.14 19.06
CA ARG A 278 3.59 2.00 20.52
C ARG A 278 2.51 2.84 21.17
N PHE A 279 1.69 2.17 21.98
CA PHE A 279 0.66 2.79 22.81
C PHE A 279 0.74 2.19 24.20
N ASP A 280 0.63 3.06 25.20
CA ASP A 280 0.29 2.67 26.57
C ASP A 280 -1.23 2.58 26.74
N PRO A 281 -1.78 2.07 27.86
CA PRO A 281 -3.01 1.29 27.83
C PRO A 281 -4.24 2.06 27.34
N VAL A 282 -4.58 1.86 26.06
CA VAL A 282 -5.84 2.28 25.41
C VAL A 282 -6.91 1.18 25.48
N HIS A 283 -6.89 0.38 26.55
CA HIS A 283 -7.77 -0.77 26.69
C HIS A 283 -9.24 -0.36 26.78
N GLY A 284 -10.09 -1.03 26.02
CA GLY A 284 -11.53 -0.79 26.02
C GLY A 284 -11.97 0.53 25.35
N ILE A 285 -11.04 1.26 24.72
CA ILE A 285 -11.37 2.42 23.89
C ILE A 285 -11.62 1.94 22.47
N LEU A 286 -12.82 2.22 21.96
CA LEU A 286 -13.19 2.01 20.57
C LEU A 286 -13.18 3.36 19.83
N ILE A 287 -12.77 3.35 18.58
CA ILE A 287 -12.93 4.45 17.63
C ILE A 287 -14.02 4.08 16.63
N ASN A 288 -14.90 5.03 16.34
CA ASN A 288 -16.00 4.88 15.39
C ASN A 288 -15.74 5.73 14.16
N GLU A 289 -15.59 5.09 13.01
CA GLU A 289 -15.57 5.76 11.71
C GLU A 289 -16.95 5.67 11.06
N LEU A 290 -17.73 6.75 11.16
CA LEU A 290 -19.10 6.78 10.67
C LEU A 290 -19.18 6.87 9.14
N GLN A 291 -18.20 7.52 8.53
CA GLN A 291 -18.12 7.74 7.09
C GLN A 291 -16.66 7.77 6.61
N PRO A 292 -16.39 7.46 5.33
CA PRO A 292 -15.10 7.75 4.73
C PRO A 292 -14.78 9.25 4.82
N ARG A 293 -13.51 9.58 5.03
CA ARG A 293 -13.08 10.98 5.18
C ARG A 293 -12.38 11.50 3.94
N THR A 294 -12.45 12.82 3.73
CA THR A 294 -11.66 13.53 2.72
C THR A 294 -10.46 14.20 3.36
N VAL A 295 -9.36 14.34 2.62
CA VAL A 295 -8.18 15.10 3.07
C VAL A 295 -8.34 16.54 2.58
N VAL A 296 -8.13 17.50 3.48
CA VAL A 296 -8.24 18.93 3.20
C VAL A 296 -7.00 19.64 3.75
N GLU A 297 -6.38 20.48 2.92
CA GLU A 297 -5.28 21.33 3.34
C GLU A 297 -5.80 22.67 3.87
N SER A 298 -5.34 23.05 5.06
CA SER A 298 -5.64 24.37 5.59
C SER A 298 -4.60 25.39 5.17
N THR A 299 -5.06 26.48 4.57
CA THR A 299 -4.23 27.66 4.25
C THR A 299 -4.00 28.57 5.45
N THR A 300 -4.61 28.29 6.60
CA THR A 300 -4.53 29.10 7.82
C THR A 300 -4.06 28.27 9.02
N GLN A 301 -3.47 28.93 10.02
CA GLN A 301 -3.03 28.27 11.25
C GLN A 301 -4.26 27.83 12.05
N GLN A 302 -4.45 26.51 12.17
CA GLN A 302 -5.55 25.90 12.93
C GLN A 302 -5.07 25.49 14.32
N VAL A 303 -5.90 25.68 15.34
CA VAL A 303 -5.67 25.12 16.67
C VAL A 303 -6.19 23.69 16.69
N SER A 304 -5.30 22.71 16.86
CA SER A 304 -5.62 21.29 16.82
C SER A 304 -6.31 20.75 18.08
N ARG A 305 -6.35 21.52 19.16
CA ARG A 305 -6.86 21.08 20.48
C ARG A 305 -8.39 21.17 20.58
N SER A 306 -9.04 20.18 21.17
CA SER A 306 -10.47 20.28 21.46
C SER A 306 -10.78 21.39 22.48
N GLY A 307 -11.85 22.16 22.22
CA GLY A 307 -12.33 23.22 23.12
C GLY A 307 -11.77 24.62 22.88
N SER A 308 -10.86 24.82 21.92
CA SER A 308 -10.49 26.18 21.49
C SER A 308 -11.60 26.78 20.63
N GLY A 309 -12.31 27.80 21.15
CA GLY A 309 -13.46 28.43 20.50
C GLY A 309 -13.13 29.27 19.27
N ASP A 310 -12.57 28.68 18.21
CA ASP A 310 -12.16 29.40 16.99
C ASP A 310 -13.10 29.15 15.80
N SER A 311 -14.41 28.98 16.08
CA SER A 311 -15.46 28.76 15.07
C SER A 311 -15.89 30.03 14.31
N THR A 312 -15.18 31.15 14.45
CA THR A 312 -15.64 32.46 13.93
C THR A 312 -14.71 33.15 12.93
N ARG A 313 -13.65 32.50 12.44
CA ARG A 313 -12.78 33.07 11.40
C ARG A 313 -13.19 32.56 10.00
N HIS A 314 -13.41 33.49 9.06
CA HIS A 314 -13.62 33.16 7.65
C HIS A 314 -12.44 32.35 7.09
N GLY A 315 -12.69 31.19 6.48
CA GLY A 315 -11.67 30.30 5.91
C GLY A 315 -11.26 29.12 6.80
N VAL A 316 -11.91 28.93 7.95
CA VAL A 316 -11.75 27.74 8.79
C VAL A 316 -12.53 26.57 8.19
N VAL A 317 -11.86 25.44 7.96
CA VAL A 317 -12.53 24.19 7.53
C VAL A 317 -13.42 23.74 8.67
N ASP A 318 -14.71 23.56 8.41
CA ASP A 318 -15.62 23.05 9.43
C ASP A 318 -15.35 21.57 9.67
N VAL A 319 -14.65 21.26 10.76
CA VAL A 319 -14.35 19.89 11.19
C VAL A 319 -15.46 19.33 12.10
N SER A 320 -16.54 20.10 12.36
CA SER A 320 -17.65 19.66 13.19
C SER A 320 -18.42 18.48 12.59
N GLU A 321 -18.48 18.40 11.25
CA GLU A 321 -19.18 17.35 10.51
C GLU A 321 -18.44 15.99 10.49
N MET A 322 -17.24 15.89 11.10
CA MET A 322 -16.41 14.67 11.11
C MET A 322 -16.14 14.07 9.72
N GLY A 323 -16.26 14.87 8.65
CA GLY A 323 -16.02 14.43 7.26
C GLY A 323 -14.58 14.58 6.79
N SER A 324 -13.75 15.33 7.53
CA SER A 324 -12.48 15.84 7.02
C SER A 324 -11.29 15.43 7.88
N ILE A 325 -10.17 15.14 7.23
CA ILE A 325 -8.81 15.04 7.80
C ILE A 325 -8.08 16.32 7.39
N VAL A 326 -7.71 17.15 8.35
CA VAL A 326 -7.11 18.46 8.06
C VAL A 326 -5.59 18.38 8.19
N VAL A 327 -4.86 18.80 7.15
CA VAL A 327 -3.40 18.95 7.16
C VAL A 327 -3.06 20.43 7.36
N SER A 328 -2.22 20.73 8.36
CA SER A 328 -1.81 22.10 8.65
C SER A 328 -0.81 22.64 7.61
N GLY A 329 -1.07 23.85 7.12
CA GLY A 329 -0.25 24.53 6.12
C GLY A 329 1.20 24.79 6.56
N ALA A 330 2.08 25.04 5.58
CA ALA A 330 3.54 25.11 5.75
C ALA A 330 4.09 26.20 6.70
N SER A 331 3.25 27.12 7.19
CA SER A 331 3.64 28.19 8.12
C SER A 331 3.65 27.79 9.60
N THR A 332 3.27 26.55 9.94
CA THR A 332 3.32 26.05 11.32
C THR A 332 4.61 25.30 11.56
N SER A 333 5.40 25.71 12.56
CA SER A 333 6.73 25.17 12.92
C SER A 333 6.74 23.68 13.32
N ALA A 334 5.57 23.04 13.40
CA ALA A 334 5.41 21.60 13.44
C ALA A 334 4.17 21.27 12.60
N GLY A 335 4.32 20.45 11.56
CA GLY A 335 3.20 19.95 10.77
C GLY A 335 2.27 19.12 11.66
N GLY A 336 0.96 19.35 11.55
CA GLY A 336 -0.04 18.64 12.33
C GLY A 336 -1.17 18.21 11.42
N ILE A 337 -1.57 16.95 11.55
CA ILE A 337 -2.79 16.41 10.97
C ILE A 337 -3.78 16.31 12.12
N PHE A 338 -5.01 16.79 11.93
CA PHE A 338 -6.02 16.64 12.96
C PHE A 338 -7.37 16.25 12.37
N THR A 339 -8.09 15.44 13.12
CA THR A 339 -9.34 14.82 12.69
C THR A 339 -10.29 14.77 13.89
N ARG A 340 -11.53 15.19 13.72
CA ARG A 340 -12.55 15.05 14.76
C ARG A 340 -13.09 13.62 14.75
N ILE A 341 -12.97 12.92 15.88
CA ILE A 341 -13.32 11.50 16.02
C ILE A 341 -14.33 11.28 17.15
N GLN A 342 -15.04 10.16 17.07
CA GLN A 342 -15.90 9.66 18.13
C GLN A 342 -15.27 8.42 18.74
N LEU A 343 -15.07 8.46 20.06
CA LEU A 343 -14.59 7.35 20.86
C LEU A 343 -15.73 6.80 21.72
N THR A 344 -15.73 5.48 21.93
CA THR A 344 -16.58 4.83 22.92
C THR A 344 -15.71 4.21 24.00
N THR A 345 -15.98 4.54 25.26
CA THR A 345 -15.28 3.98 26.43
C THR A 345 -16.33 3.50 27.43
N GLY A 346 -16.49 2.18 27.56
CA GLY A 346 -17.58 1.59 28.33
C GLY A 346 -18.95 1.97 27.74
N LYS A 347 -19.77 2.70 28.50
CA LYS A 347 -21.08 3.21 28.04
C LYS A 347 -21.07 4.69 27.63
N LYS A 348 -19.89 5.33 27.63
CA LYS A 348 -19.75 6.76 27.33
C LYS A 348 -19.24 6.94 25.92
N GLU A 349 -19.85 7.88 25.20
CA GLU A 349 -19.34 8.39 23.94
C GLU A 349 -18.62 9.71 24.19
N ILE A 350 -17.46 9.87 23.59
CA ILE A 350 -16.60 11.04 23.72
C ILE A 350 -16.28 11.52 22.31
N VAL A 351 -16.62 12.77 22.02
CA VAL A 351 -16.18 13.43 20.80
C VAL A 351 -14.92 14.24 21.13
N CYS A 352 -13.83 13.96 20.43
CA CYS A 352 -12.53 14.60 20.65
C CYS A 352 -11.75 14.71 19.33
N ASN A 353 -10.57 15.33 19.39
CA ASN A 353 -9.68 15.37 18.24
C ASN A 353 -8.65 14.24 18.34
N GLU A 354 -8.39 13.58 17.22
CA GLU A 354 -7.18 12.83 16.96
C GLU A 354 -6.18 13.77 16.29
N VAL A 355 -5.01 13.92 16.89
CA VAL A 355 -3.92 14.74 16.36
C VAL A 355 -2.74 13.84 16.04
N ILE A 356 -2.32 13.83 14.78
CA ILE A 356 -1.11 13.15 14.33
C ILE A 356 -0.04 14.20 14.06
N ARG A 357 1.08 14.09 14.77
CA ARG A 357 2.24 14.97 14.62
C ARG A 357 3.33 14.25 13.87
N CYS A 358 3.90 14.91 12.87
CA CYS A 358 5.00 14.38 12.08
C CYS A 358 6.27 15.17 12.38
N ASN A 359 7.22 14.52 13.05
CA ASN A 359 8.46 15.16 13.47
C ASN A 359 9.62 14.64 12.62
N SER A 360 10.19 15.53 11.80
CA SER A 360 11.48 15.29 11.17
C SER A 360 12.59 15.59 12.18
N MET A 361 13.40 14.59 12.49
CA MET A 361 14.52 14.68 13.41
C MET A 361 15.82 14.83 12.61
N GLN A 362 16.73 15.68 13.09
CA GLN A 362 18.09 15.73 12.54
C GLN A 362 18.81 14.39 12.75
N ASN A 363 19.73 14.05 11.85
CA ASN A 363 20.52 12.82 11.94
C ASN A 363 21.12 12.65 13.35
N ASN A 364 20.94 11.45 13.92
CA ASN A 364 21.39 11.03 15.26
C ASN A 364 20.60 11.57 16.47
N GLN A 365 19.58 12.42 16.29
CA GLN A 365 18.68 12.76 17.39
C GLN A 365 17.63 11.67 17.60
N LYS A 366 17.60 11.10 18.80
CA LYS A 366 16.57 10.16 19.21
C LYS A 366 15.40 10.90 19.87
N MET A 367 14.21 10.31 19.80
CA MET A 367 13.07 10.81 20.58
C MET A 367 13.30 10.45 22.06
N ASP A 368 13.05 11.38 22.97
CA ASP A 368 13.08 11.16 24.42
C ASP A 368 11.75 11.59 25.07
N LYS A 369 11.61 11.28 26.36
CA LYS A 369 10.38 11.57 27.11
C LYS A 369 10.09 13.07 27.19
N THR A 370 11.10 13.89 27.43
CA THR A 370 10.95 15.35 27.60
C THR A 370 10.41 15.98 26.32
N ARG A 371 11.02 15.67 25.18
CA ARG A 371 10.58 16.18 23.88
C ARG A 371 9.19 15.65 23.50
N TYR A 372 8.89 14.40 23.82
CA TYR A 372 7.56 13.84 23.62
C TYR A 372 6.49 14.59 24.43
N GLU A 373 6.76 14.89 25.70
CA GLU A 373 5.85 15.65 26.56
C GLU A 373 5.66 17.10 26.09
N GLU A 374 6.72 17.75 25.59
CA GLU A 374 6.64 19.07 24.97
C GLU A 374 5.74 19.08 23.72
N GLU A 375 5.93 18.12 22.81
CA GLU A 375 5.09 17.98 21.62
C GLU A 375 3.64 17.71 21.99
N ARG A 376 3.40 16.85 22.99
CA ARG A 376 2.06 16.57 23.51
C ARG A 376 1.40 17.81 24.08
N ALA A 377 2.09 18.52 24.98
CA ALA A 377 1.57 19.72 25.63
C ALA A 377 1.22 20.81 24.61
N ASN A 378 1.93 20.83 23.47
CA ASN A 378 1.69 21.76 22.37
C ASN A 378 0.54 21.35 21.45
N ALA A 379 0.36 20.05 21.19
CA ALA A 379 -0.52 19.55 20.14
C ALA A 379 -1.98 19.32 20.58
N VAL A 380 -2.22 18.87 21.81
CA VAL A 380 -3.51 18.29 22.22
C VAL A 380 -4.06 18.87 23.52
N ASN A 381 -5.38 18.76 23.69
CA ASN A 381 -5.96 18.82 25.02
C ASN A 381 -5.67 17.49 25.74
N VAL A 382 -4.71 17.54 26.66
CA VAL A 382 -4.06 16.38 27.30
C VAL A 382 -5.01 15.39 27.99
N ASN A 383 -6.23 15.80 28.29
CA ASN A 383 -7.23 15.01 29.03
C ASN A 383 -8.32 14.41 28.15
N THR A 384 -8.41 14.79 26.87
CA THR A 384 -9.55 14.43 26.00
C THR A 384 -9.11 13.85 24.66
N ASP A 385 -8.11 14.46 24.04
CA ASP A 385 -7.69 14.17 22.67
C ASP A 385 -6.80 12.92 22.58
N VAL A 386 -6.76 12.33 21.39
CA VAL A 386 -5.82 11.26 21.03
C VAL A 386 -4.62 11.90 20.35
N LEU A 387 -3.41 11.52 20.76
CA LEU A 387 -2.17 11.97 20.13
C LEU A 387 -1.45 10.77 19.50
N LEU A 388 -1.00 10.93 18.26
CA LEU A 388 -0.02 10.05 17.66
C LEU A 388 1.19 10.86 17.17
N LEU A 389 2.36 10.60 17.71
CA LEU A 389 3.61 11.18 17.21
C LEU A 389 4.27 10.18 16.25
N ILE A 390 4.52 10.61 15.02
CA ILE A 390 5.27 9.84 14.02
C ILE A 390 6.59 10.57 13.77
N THR A 391 7.71 9.88 13.94
CA THR A 391 9.05 10.48 13.85
C THR A 391 9.95 9.76 12.85
N SER A 392 10.83 10.51 12.20
CA SER A 392 11.87 9.97 11.32
C SER A 392 13.06 9.35 12.06
N SER A 393 13.09 9.43 13.40
CA SER A 393 14.13 8.80 14.22
C SER A 393 14.13 7.29 14.06
N ASP A 394 15.31 6.69 13.90
CA ASP A 394 15.46 5.22 13.82
C ASP A 394 15.13 4.53 15.16
N ASP A 395 15.22 5.25 16.28
CA ASP A 395 15.02 4.68 17.61
C ASP A 395 14.67 5.75 18.67
N VAL A 396 14.26 5.30 19.87
CA VAL A 396 14.04 6.14 21.06
C VAL A 396 15.30 6.10 21.92
N ALA A 397 15.61 7.22 22.61
CA ALA A 397 16.81 7.32 23.44
C ALA A 397 16.81 6.25 24.54
N GLU A 398 15.70 6.15 25.25
CA GLU A 398 15.41 5.13 26.26
C GLU A 398 13.90 4.81 26.23
N PRO A 399 13.46 3.56 26.51
CA PRO A 399 12.04 3.25 26.63
C PRO A 399 11.39 4.08 27.75
N PHE A 400 10.26 4.71 27.45
CA PHE A 400 9.46 5.45 28.42
C PHE A 400 7.98 5.14 28.27
N ASP A 401 7.26 5.21 29.39
CA ASP A 401 5.81 5.04 29.42
C ASP A 401 5.13 6.22 28.70
N LEU A 402 4.20 5.89 27.82
CA LEU A 402 3.37 6.83 27.09
C LEU A 402 2.10 7.17 27.92
N PRO A 403 1.60 8.41 27.89
CA PRO A 403 0.33 8.73 28.54
C PRO A 403 -0.86 8.01 27.88
N GLU A 404 -1.99 7.91 28.59
CA GLU A 404 -3.23 7.36 28.02
C GLU A 404 -3.59 8.09 26.71
N ARG A 405 -4.08 7.33 25.71
CA ARG A 405 -4.47 7.85 24.38
C ARG A 405 -3.36 8.51 23.59
N CYS A 406 -2.11 8.33 24.00
CA CYS A 406 -0.95 8.87 23.31
C CYS A 406 -0.10 7.71 22.75
N GLY A 407 0.34 7.85 21.49
CA GLY A 407 1.13 6.84 20.81
C GLY A 407 2.34 7.40 20.08
N LEU A 408 3.31 6.52 19.82
CA LEU A 408 4.56 6.83 19.13
C LEU A 408 4.83 5.81 18.02
N VAL A 409 5.21 6.30 16.84
CA VAL A 409 5.72 5.52 15.72
C VAL A 409 7.08 6.11 15.36
N SER A 410 8.15 5.36 15.57
CA SER A 410 9.48 5.71 15.05
C SER A 410 9.71 5.00 13.72
N LYS A 411 10.79 5.34 13.02
CA LYS A 411 11.08 4.81 11.68
C LYS A 411 11.23 3.29 11.68
N GLY A 412 11.74 2.70 12.77
CA GLY A 412 11.82 1.24 12.93
C GLY A 412 10.47 0.52 13.01
N GLU A 413 9.37 1.22 13.32
CA GLU A 413 8.03 0.64 13.38
C GLU A 413 7.21 0.84 12.08
N PHE A 414 7.78 1.48 11.05
CA PHE A 414 7.03 1.82 9.84
C PHE A 414 6.46 0.61 9.11
N ASP A 415 7.22 -0.48 9.00
CA ASP A 415 6.74 -1.73 8.39
C ASP A 415 5.50 -2.27 9.11
N ARG A 416 5.49 -2.17 10.45
CA ARG A 416 4.36 -2.62 11.27
C ARG A 416 3.20 -1.63 11.29
N TYR A 417 3.46 -0.34 11.20
CA TYR A 417 2.42 0.69 11.31
C TYR A 417 1.75 0.98 9.97
N PHE A 418 2.51 1.03 8.88
CA PHE A 418 2.02 1.33 7.54
C PHE A 418 1.70 0.07 6.72
N GLY A 419 2.23 -1.10 7.10
CA GLY A 419 1.94 -2.37 6.46
C GLY A 419 2.25 -2.33 4.96
N PRO A 420 1.27 -2.60 4.06
CA PRO A 420 1.47 -2.50 2.61
C PRO A 420 1.98 -1.14 2.11
N PHE A 421 1.87 -0.06 2.91
CA PHE A 421 2.29 1.29 2.56
C PHE A 421 3.70 1.64 3.07
N ALA A 422 4.40 0.72 3.74
CA ALA A 422 5.66 1.02 4.43
C ALA A 422 6.78 1.54 3.52
N SER A 423 6.97 0.94 2.33
CA SER A 423 7.96 1.41 1.34
C SER A 423 7.74 2.88 0.98
N ARG A 424 6.47 3.29 0.83
CA ARG A 424 6.07 4.67 0.57
C ARG A 424 6.35 5.58 1.76
N GLY A 425 6.05 5.12 2.98
CA GLY A 425 6.37 5.86 4.21
C GLY A 425 7.87 6.08 4.41
N HIS A 426 8.70 5.09 4.09
CA HIS A 426 10.14 5.26 4.13
C HIS A 426 10.65 6.22 3.04
N ARG A 427 10.06 6.18 1.84
CA ARG A 427 10.45 7.04 0.72
C ARG A 427 10.01 8.48 0.88
N SER A 428 8.87 8.74 1.52
CA SER A 428 8.42 10.10 1.82
C SER A 428 9.27 10.80 2.89
N LEU A 429 10.17 10.08 3.58
CA LEU A 429 11.23 10.64 4.42
C LEU A 429 12.56 10.87 3.69
N GLN A 430 12.71 10.41 2.44
CA GLN A 430 13.94 10.59 1.67
C GLN A 430 14.07 12.02 1.13
N GLU A 431 15.30 12.41 0.79
CA GLU A 431 15.60 13.76 0.30
C GLU A 431 14.70 14.20 -0.86
N PRO A 432 14.41 15.50 -0.96
CA PRO A 432 13.56 16.03 -2.01
C PRO A 432 14.05 15.63 -3.42
N PRO A 433 13.15 15.59 -4.41
CA PRO A 433 13.43 15.35 -5.81
C PRO A 433 14.61 16.18 -6.26
N ASN A 434 15.57 15.49 -6.83
CA ASN A 434 16.76 16.09 -7.39
C ASN A 434 16.42 16.76 -8.73
N ILE A 435 16.75 18.05 -8.83
CA ILE A 435 16.52 18.90 -10.00
C ILE A 435 17.10 18.32 -11.30
N ASN A 436 18.20 17.57 -11.20
CA ASN A 436 18.89 16.94 -12.33
C ASN A 436 18.24 15.62 -12.78
N THR A 437 17.42 14.98 -11.95
CA THR A 437 16.97 13.59 -12.18
C THR A 437 15.47 13.34 -11.99
N HIS A 438 14.70 14.27 -11.41
CA HIS A 438 13.27 14.06 -11.11
C HIS A 438 12.32 14.71 -12.11
N GLU A 439 11.07 14.26 -12.09
CA GLU A 439 9.99 14.78 -12.90
C GLU A 439 9.44 16.09 -12.34
N LEU A 440 9.94 17.21 -12.85
CA LEU A 440 9.61 18.53 -12.31
C LEU A 440 8.21 19.01 -12.68
N ARG A 441 7.59 18.44 -13.72
CA ARG A 441 6.23 18.81 -14.16
C ARG A 441 5.16 18.46 -13.12
N LEU A 442 5.45 17.47 -12.27
CA LEU A 442 4.52 17.00 -11.26
C LEU A 442 4.87 17.51 -9.86
N VAL A 443 5.87 18.39 -9.76
CA VAL A 443 6.23 19.09 -8.53
C VAL A 443 5.25 20.24 -8.32
N GLU A 444 4.54 20.22 -7.19
CA GLU A 444 3.55 21.25 -6.86
C GLU A 444 4.20 22.64 -6.94
N ARG A 445 3.54 23.59 -7.63
CA ARG A 445 4.02 24.95 -7.91
C ARG A 445 5.15 25.08 -8.94
N VAL A 446 5.65 23.98 -9.52
CA VAL A 446 6.43 24.00 -10.77
C VAL A 446 5.45 23.85 -11.94
N GLY A 447 4.94 24.97 -12.46
CA GLY A 447 4.10 24.90 -13.66
C GLY A 447 4.86 24.34 -14.87
N ASP A 448 4.15 23.74 -15.82
CA ASP A 448 4.71 23.07 -17.03
C ASP A 448 5.83 23.86 -17.70
N ALA A 449 5.61 25.16 -17.93
CA ALA A 449 6.60 26.04 -18.58
C ALA A 449 7.91 26.21 -17.78
N THR A 450 7.88 26.03 -16.45
CA THR A 450 9.09 26.05 -15.61
C THR A 450 9.77 24.70 -15.66
N ALA A 451 9.01 23.62 -15.55
CA ALA A 451 9.54 22.27 -15.65
C ALA A 451 10.23 22.02 -17.00
N ASP A 452 9.61 22.44 -18.10
CA ASP A 452 10.18 22.34 -19.45
C ASP A 452 11.53 23.07 -19.54
N LYS A 453 11.61 24.29 -19.02
CA LYS A 453 12.87 25.04 -18.97
C LYS A 453 13.94 24.32 -18.17
N VAL A 454 13.59 23.76 -17.01
CA VAL A 454 14.55 23.04 -16.17
C VAL A 454 15.02 21.76 -16.88
N ILE A 455 14.11 21.04 -17.54
CA ILE A 455 14.41 19.83 -18.30
C ILE A 455 15.31 20.16 -19.50
N ASP A 456 15.03 21.22 -20.24
CA ASP A 456 15.85 21.66 -21.37
C ASP A 456 17.25 22.11 -20.92
N GLU A 457 17.33 22.86 -19.82
CA GLU A 457 18.62 23.33 -19.29
C GLU A 457 19.45 22.18 -18.69
N ARG A 458 18.85 21.26 -17.93
CA ARG A 458 19.60 20.12 -17.37
C ARG A 458 20.09 19.15 -18.43
N ARG A 459 19.37 19.01 -19.55
CA ARG A 459 19.79 18.22 -20.72
C ARG A 459 21.05 18.79 -21.38
N LYS A 460 21.25 20.12 -21.32
CA LYS A 460 22.49 20.77 -21.78
C LYS A 460 23.61 20.55 -20.78
N ARG A 461 23.33 20.80 -19.50
CA ARG A 461 24.28 20.65 -18.39
C ARG A 461 23.54 20.53 -17.07
N ARG A 462 23.90 19.52 -16.28
CA ARG A 462 23.41 19.38 -14.90
C ARG A 462 23.67 20.65 -14.09
N PHE A 463 22.77 20.94 -13.15
CA PHE A 463 22.95 21.97 -12.16
C PHE A 463 23.88 21.44 -11.06
N PRO A 464 25.02 22.08 -10.79
CA PRO A 464 25.92 21.74 -9.69
C PRO A 464 25.46 22.34 -8.34
N SER A 465 24.56 23.32 -8.38
CA SER A 465 23.98 23.95 -7.19
C SER A 465 22.63 24.58 -7.50
N HIS A 466 21.85 24.86 -6.45
CA HIS A 466 20.60 25.62 -6.57
C HIS A 466 20.83 27.03 -7.11
N GLU A 467 21.98 27.63 -6.84
CA GLU A 467 22.33 28.97 -7.32
C GLU A 467 22.59 28.98 -8.84
N ASP A 468 23.22 27.93 -9.40
CA ASP A 468 23.32 27.73 -10.85
C ASP A 468 21.94 27.53 -11.47
N ALA A 469 21.08 26.74 -10.82
CA ALA A 469 19.71 26.53 -11.29
C ALA A 469 18.91 27.84 -11.33
N VAL A 470 18.91 28.60 -10.24
CA VAL A 470 18.20 29.87 -10.14
C VAL A 470 18.74 30.88 -11.16
N SER A 471 20.06 31.01 -11.29
CA SER A 471 20.68 31.97 -12.22
C SER A 471 20.41 31.65 -13.70
N ARG A 472 20.35 30.36 -14.07
CA ARG A 472 20.07 29.93 -15.45
C ARG A 472 18.59 30.00 -15.80
N LEU A 473 17.70 29.72 -14.84
CA LEU A 473 16.28 29.54 -15.08
C LEU A 473 15.45 30.80 -14.81
N ILE A 474 15.92 31.70 -13.94
CA ILE A 474 15.17 32.86 -13.48
C ILE A 474 15.87 34.16 -13.93
N PRO A 475 15.28 34.93 -14.87
CA PRO A 475 15.78 36.25 -15.21
C PRO A 475 15.77 37.16 -13.98
N ALA A 476 16.80 37.98 -13.80
CA ALA A 476 17.04 38.84 -12.62
C ALA A 476 15.84 39.72 -12.17
N ASN A 477 14.82 39.89 -13.01
CA ASN A 477 13.66 40.75 -12.77
C ASN A 477 12.29 40.03 -12.54
N LYS A 478 12.21 38.69 -12.36
CA LYS A 478 10.90 38.04 -12.09
C LYS A 478 10.89 36.90 -11.05
N LYS A 479 9.93 37.04 -10.11
CA LYS A 479 9.23 36.06 -9.24
C LYS A 479 10.06 35.21 -8.25
N ARG A 480 10.12 35.71 -7.01
CA ARG A 480 10.55 35.05 -5.76
C ARG A 480 10.00 33.61 -5.55
N LYS A 481 8.74 33.37 -5.97
CA LYS A 481 8.06 32.07 -5.79
C LYS A 481 8.66 30.91 -6.58
N THR A 482 9.24 31.14 -7.75
CA THR A 482 9.86 30.06 -8.55
C THR A 482 11.22 29.69 -7.99
N ALA A 483 11.99 30.68 -7.50
CA ALA A 483 13.25 30.43 -6.81
C ALA A 483 13.03 29.62 -5.53
N GLU A 484 12.00 29.93 -4.73
CA GLU A 484 11.62 29.17 -3.53
C GLU A 484 11.36 27.69 -3.84
N VAL A 485 10.69 27.40 -4.96
CA VAL A 485 10.39 26.01 -5.36
C VAL A 485 11.64 25.29 -5.85
N LEU A 486 12.52 25.96 -6.60
CA LEU A 486 13.79 25.36 -7.05
C LEU A 486 14.74 25.10 -5.88
N HIS A 487 14.77 25.96 -4.86
CA HIS A 487 15.54 25.74 -3.64
C HIS A 487 15.01 24.59 -2.77
N ALA A 488 13.74 24.19 -2.94
CA ALA A 488 13.16 23.05 -2.24
C ALA A 488 13.49 21.69 -2.90
N LEU A 489 14.14 21.69 -4.08
CA LEU A 489 14.63 20.49 -4.75
C LEU A 489 15.99 20.08 -4.18
N HIS A 490 16.40 18.83 -4.35
CA HIS A 490 17.79 18.44 -4.13
C HIS A 490 18.64 18.82 -5.36
N CYS A 491 19.92 19.09 -5.16
CA CYS A 491 20.89 19.28 -6.23
C CYS A 491 22.13 18.46 -5.89
N ASP A 492 22.61 17.64 -6.82
CA ASP A 492 23.85 16.89 -6.61
C ASP A 492 24.95 17.92 -6.35
N GLY A 493 25.52 17.93 -5.14
CA GLY A 493 26.65 18.82 -4.83
C GLY A 493 27.86 18.49 -5.70
N GLU A 494 28.86 19.38 -5.72
CA GLU A 494 30.08 19.26 -6.54
C GLU A 494 30.89 17.95 -6.33
N ASP A 495 30.54 17.11 -5.35
CA ASP A 495 31.21 15.83 -5.07
C ASP A 495 30.49 14.58 -5.63
N ALA A 496 29.46 14.73 -6.47
CA ALA A 496 28.81 13.60 -7.14
C ALA A 496 29.49 13.22 -8.48
N GLU A 497 30.83 13.21 -8.52
CA GLU A 497 31.58 12.53 -9.56
C GLU A 497 32.16 11.21 -9.01
N ILE A 498 31.78 10.11 -9.69
CA ILE A 498 32.36 8.76 -9.67
C ILE A 498 31.76 7.77 -8.66
N ALA A 499 30.75 7.00 -9.11
CA ALA A 499 30.77 5.53 -9.16
C ALA A 499 29.68 4.99 -10.11
#